data_AF-A0A8H8CF21-F1
#
_entry.id   AF-A0A8H8CF21-F1
#
_cell.length_a   1.000
_cell.length_b   1.000
_cell.length_c   1.000
_cell.angle_alpha   90.00
_cell.angle_beta   90.00
_cell.angle_gamma   90.00
#
_symmetry.space_group_name_H-M   'P 1'
#
loop_
_entity.id
_entity.type
_entity.pdbx_description
1 polymer ?
#
loop_
_entity_poly.entity_id
_entity_poly.type
_entity_poly.pdbx_seq_one_letter_code
_entity_poly.pdbx_strand_id
1 'polypeptide(L)'
;MRPAVPASLLRHSLARQQRSVATKRYASTDSSQAQKKAQETLASVQKNASKFFENAQKFLGPVGEKVGNLLGSYKQPVLYNLAVTKEVFKQIYIKEGLQPPSIEAVKTAYTSLWSQVRNPALVGNLVKSGEIGRVGVYGLQAYGIYKIGEIIGRRSLVGYKLD
;
A
#
# COMPACT_ATOMS: atom_id res chain seq x y z
N MET A 1 35.57 -58.28 -42.31
CA MET A 1 36.73 -57.37 -42.16
C MET A 1 36.45 -56.08 -42.92
N ARG A 2 36.30 -54.96 -42.21
CA ARG A 2 36.17 -53.61 -42.79
C ARG A 2 36.95 -52.62 -41.92
N PRO A 3 37.62 -51.62 -42.52
CA PRO A 3 38.76 -50.93 -41.93
C PRO A 3 38.38 -49.85 -40.92
N ALA A 4 39.29 -49.65 -39.96
CA ALA A 4 39.33 -48.52 -39.04
C ALA A 4 39.69 -47.23 -39.78
N VAL A 5 39.07 -46.11 -39.37
CA VAL A 5 39.38 -44.75 -39.82
C VAL A 5 39.74 -43.92 -38.58
N PRO A 6 40.75 -43.04 -38.63
CA PRO A 6 41.55 -42.67 -37.46
C PRO A 6 40.99 -41.51 -36.66
N ALA A 7 41.49 -41.43 -35.43
CA ALA A 7 41.33 -40.33 -34.50
C ALA A 7 41.90 -39.00 -35.01
N SER A 8 41.42 -37.95 -34.37
CA SER A 8 41.80 -36.54 -34.41
C SER A 8 40.99 -35.69 -35.38
N LEU A 9 40.20 -34.78 -34.80
CA LEU A 9 40.28 -33.34 -35.06
C LEU A 9 39.26 -32.60 -34.18
N LEU A 10 39.74 -31.50 -33.61
CA LEU A 10 38.99 -30.33 -33.15
C LEU A 10 38.28 -30.39 -31.78
N ARG A 11 39.11 -30.12 -30.76
CA ARG A 11 38.74 -29.28 -29.61
C ARG A 11 38.01 -28.03 -30.12
N HIS A 12 36.76 -27.85 -29.71
CA HIS A 12 36.11 -26.55 -29.68
C HIS A 12 35.75 -26.22 -28.24
N SER A 13 36.68 -25.54 -27.58
CA SER A 13 36.42 -24.72 -26.40
C SER A 13 35.73 -23.44 -26.86
N LEU A 14 34.43 -23.31 -26.60
CA LEU A 14 33.76 -22.01 -26.65
C LEU A 14 33.15 -21.72 -25.28
N ALA A 15 33.94 -20.96 -24.53
CA ALA A 15 33.57 -19.95 -23.55
C ALA A 15 32.12 -20.02 -23.03
N ARG A 16 31.97 -20.65 -21.87
CA ARG A 16 30.85 -20.39 -20.97
C ARG A 16 30.95 -18.94 -20.49
N GLN A 17 30.20 -18.06 -21.15
CA GLN A 17 30.06 -16.65 -20.78
C GLN A 17 29.33 -16.56 -19.43
N GLN A 18 30.09 -16.53 -18.34
CA GLN A 18 29.57 -16.23 -17.01
C GLN A 18 29.08 -14.78 -17.01
N ARG A 19 27.77 -14.57 -16.99
CA ARG A 19 27.17 -13.27 -16.66
C ARG A 19 27.57 -12.93 -15.23
N SER A 20 28.48 -11.99 -15.08
CA SER A 20 28.74 -11.34 -13.79
C SER A 20 27.46 -10.59 -13.38
N VAL A 21 26.76 -11.13 -12.39
CA VAL A 21 25.73 -10.37 -11.67
C VAL A 21 26.48 -9.23 -11.01
N ALA A 22 26.19 -8.00 -11.43
CA ALA A 22 26.73 -6.80 -10.80
C ALA A 22 26.23 -6.75 -9.34
N THR A 23 27.03 -7.27 -8.42
CA THR A 23 26.84 -7.09 -6.99
C THR A 23 26.97 -5.59 -6.73
N LYS A 24 25.84 -4.89 -6.53
CA LYS A 24 25.84 -3.53 -5.98
C LYS A 24 26.46 -3.62 -4.58
N ARG A 25 27.78 -3.40 -4.49
CA ARG A 25 28.46 -3.14 -3.23
C ARG A 25 28.02 -1.76 -2.78
N TYR A 26 27.22 -1.72 -1.72
CA TYR A 26 27.00 -0.48 -0.97
C TYR A 26 28.33 -0.07 -0.37
N ALA A 27 28.81 1.13 -0.72
CA ALA A 27 30.01 1.71 -0.16
C ALA A 27 29.78 1.98 1.34
N SER A 28 30.36 1.14 2.19
CA SER A 28 30.45 1.38 3.63
C SER A 28 31.65 2.30 3.89
N THR A 29 31.44 3.59 3.68
CA THR A 29 32.30 4.65 4.21
C THR A 29 31.54 5.30 5.37
N ASP A 30 32.09 5.17 6.57
CA ASP A 30 31.56 5.61 7.88
C ASP A 30 30.24 4.99 8.37
N SER A 31 30.32 3.72 8.79
CA SER A 31 29.31 3.05 9.62
C SER A 31 28.94 3.85 10.87
N SER A 32 29.88 4.65 11.41
CA SER A 32 29.75 5.39 12.66
C SER A 32 28.68 6.49 12.65
N GLN A 33 28.50 7.22 11.54
CA GLN A 33 27.56 8.36 11.46
C GLN A 33 26.19 7.97 10.90
N ALA A 34 26.15 7.03 9.96
CA ALA A 34 24.89 6.49 9.44
C ALA A 34 24.16 5.64 10.48
N GLN A 35 24.89 4.87 11.31
CA GLN A 35 24.30 4.13 12.44
C GLN A 35 23.78 5.08 13.52
N LYS A 36 24.46 6.19 13.80
CA LYS A 36 23.99 7.21 14.76
C LYS A 36 22.72 7.91 14.27
N LYS A 37 22.64 8.28 12.98
CA LYS A 37 21.41 8.87 12.40
C LYS A 37 20.27 7.86 12.28
N ALA A 38 20.57 6.59 11.99
CA ALA A 38 19.59 5.51 12.03
C ALA A 38 19.11 5.23 13.47
N GLN A 39 20.00 5.30 14.46
CA GLN A 39 19.61 5.21 15.88
C GLN A 39 18.84 6.42 16.36
N GLU A 40 19.15 7.63 15.89
CA GLU A 40 18.40 8.84 16.23
C GLU A 40 17.01 8.85 15.56
N THR A 41 16.89 8.39 14.32
CA THR A 41 15.59 8.22 13.63
C THR A 41 14.79 7.08 14.24
N LEU A 42 15.41 5.95 14.57
CA LEU A 42 14.76 4.86 15.30
C LEU A 42 14.36 5.31 16.70
N ALA A 43 15.20 6.06 17.44
CA ALA A 43 14.90 6.53 18.78
C ALA A 43 13.84 7.64 18.79
N SER A 44 13.80 8.51 17.77
CA SER A 44 12.75 9.51 17.61
C SER A 44 11.43 8.90 17.16
N VAL A 45 11.46 7.92 16.25
CA VAL A 45 10.29 7.12 15.89
C VAL A 45 9.82 6.29 17.08
N GLN A 46 10.72 5.70 17.86
CA GLN A 46 10.39 4.94 19.06
C GLN A 46 9.85 5.84 20.16
N LYS A 47 10.39 7.05 20.35
CA LYS A 47 9.86 8.06 21.30
C LYS A 47 8.51 8.61 20.87
N ASN A 48 8.28 8.82 19.57
CA ASN A 48 7.00 9.31 19.06
C ASN A 48 5.95 8.20 19.01
N ALA A 49 6.35 6.97 18.66
CA ALA A 49 5.51 5.80 18.74
C ALA A 49 5.19 5.45 20.18
N SER A 50 6.12 5.55 21.13
CA SER A 50 5.85 5.32 22.55
C SER A 50 4.92 6.40 23.10
N LYS A 51 5.10 7.67 22.77
CA LYS A 51 4.16 8.74 23.14
C LYS A 51 2.77 8.54 22.53
N PHE A 52 2.70 8.13 21.27
CA PHE A 52 1.43 7.82 20.60
C PHE A 52 0.77 6.59 21.24
N PHE A 53 1.54 5.56 21.55
CA PHE A 53 1.07 4.34 22.19
C PHE A 53 0.62 4.59 23.63
N GLU A 54 1.35 5.40 24.39
CA GLU A 54 0.96 5.83 25.74
C GLU A 54 -0.32 6.68 25.72
N ASN A 55 -0.45 7.61 24.77
CA ASN A 55 -1.67 8.40 24.63
C ASN A 55 -2.84 7.54 24.15
N ALA A 56 -2.60 6.63 23.21
CA ALA A 56 -3.60 5.66 22.76
C ALA A 56 -4.00 4.72 23.90
N GLN A 57 -3.05 4.23 24.71
CA GLN A 57 -3.31 3.35 25.84
C GLN A 57 -4.04 4.09 26.97
N LYS A 58 -3.77 5.38 27.20
CA LYS A 58 -4.51 6.22 28.15
C LYS A 58 -5.95 6.47 27.69
N PHE A 59 -6.19 6.65 26.39
CA PHE A 59 -7.53 6.88 25.85
C PHE A 59 -8.33 5.58 25.64
N LEU A 60 -7.67 4.49 25.22
CA LEU A 60 -8.31 3.21 24.91
C LEU A 60 -8.31 2.24 26.09
N GLY A 61 -7.41 2.40 27.07
CA GLY A 61 -7.34 1.56 28.27
C GLY A 61 -8.67 1.52 29.04
N PRO A 62 -9.20 2.66 29.53
CA PRO A 62 -10.42 2.65 30.33
C PRO A 62 -11.67 2.26 29.53
N VAL A 63 -11.70 2.49 28.22
CA VAL A 63 -12.82 2.07 27.35
C VAL A 63 -12.71 0.59 27.01
N GLY A 64 -11.50 0.11 26.72
CA GLY A 64 -11.20 -1.29 26.40
C GLY A 64 -11.40 -2.23 27.59
N GLU A 65 -11.09 -1.78 28.81
CA GLU A 65 -11.35 -2.53 30.04
C GLU A 65 -12.85 -2.62 30.36
N LYS A 66 -13.59 -1.52 30.18
CA LYS A 66 -15.06 -1.52 30.38
C LYS A 66 -15.78 -2.41 29.37
N VAL A 67 -15.40 -2.34 28.09
CA VAL A 67 -15.93 -3.22 27.04
C VAL A 67 -15.48 -4.66 27.26
N GLY A 68 -14.24 -4.89 27.69
CA GLY A 68 -13.71 -6.21 28.01
C GLY A 68 -14.40 -6.88 29.20
N ASN A 69 -14.74 -6.11 30.24
CA ASN A 69 -15.49 -6.59 31.39
C ASN A 69 -16.97 -6.84 31.07
N LEU A 70 -17.57 -6.03 30.19
CA LEU A 70 -18.96 -6.23 29.73
C LEU A 70 -19.10 -7.46 28.82
N LEU A 71 -18.07 -7.77 28.02
CA LEU A 71 -18.06 -8.93 27.13
C LEU A 71 -17.70 -10.24 27.85
N GLY A 72 -17.14 -10.19 29.07
CA GLY A 72 -16.87 -11.37 29.89
C GLY A 72 -16.16 -12.49 29.12
N SER A 73 -16.77 -13.68 29.08
CA SER A 73 -16.27 -14.87 28.37
C SER A 73 -16.28 -14.73 26.83
N TYR A 74 -17.08 -13.83 26.26
CA TYR A 74 -17.13 -13.58 24.82
C TYR A 74 -15.99 -12.71 24.31
N LYS A 75 -15.17 -12.16 25.20
CA LYS A 75 -13.98 -11.38 24.83
C LYS A 75 -13.04 -12.17 23.92
N GLN A 76 -12.76 -13.43 24.26
CA GLN A 76 -11.80 -14.25 23.52
C GLN A 76 -12.24 -14.56 22.07
N PRO A 77 -13.48 -15.04 21.80
CA PRO A 77 -13.92 -15.27 20.43
C PRO A 77 -14.05 -13.98 19.62
N VAL A 78 -14.48 -12.87 20.22
CA VAL A 78 -14.59 -11.58 19.51
C VAL A 78 -13.20 -11.06 19.11
N LEU A 79 -12.23 -11.10 20.01
CA LEU A 79 -10.86 -10.67 19.70
C LEU A 79 -10.22 -11.56 18.63
N TYR A 80 -10.45 -12.87 18.68
CA TYR A 80 -9.99 -13.79 17.65
C TYR A 80 -10.58 -13.44 16.28
N ASN A 81 -11.91 -13.26 16.18
CA ASN A 81 -12.56 -12.91 14.92
C ASN A 81 -12.06 -11.56 14.39
N LEU A 82 -11.90 -10.55 15.24
CA LEU A 82 -11.33 -9.26 14.84
C LEU A 82 -9.88 -9.40 14.33
N ALA A 83 -9.07 -10.25 14.95
CA ALA A 83 -7.70 -10.51 14.50
C ALA A 83 -7.68 -11.18 13.13
N VAL A 84 -8.52 -12.19 12.90
CA VAL A 84 -8.66 -12.86 11.60
C VAL A 84 -9.15 -11.87 10.54
N THR A 85 -10.22 -11.14 10.83
CA THR A 85 -10.77 -10.11 9.94
C THR A 85 -9.75 -9.05 9.59
N LYS A 86 -8.92 -8.60 10.54
CA LYS A 86 -7.81 -7.67 10.30
C LYS A 86 -6.79 -8.22 9.30
N GLU A 87 -6.39 -9.48 9.43
CA GLU A 87 -5.43 -10.08 8.49
C GLU A 87 -6.04 -10.27 7.10
N VAL A 88 -7.33 -10.63 7.01
CA VAL A 88 -8.06 -10.68 5.74
C VAL A 88 -8.09 -9.29 5.08
N PHE A 89 -8.43 -8.24 5.84
CA PHE A 89 -8.40 -6.87 5.32
C PHE A 89 -7.01 -6.43 4.87
N LYS A 90 -5.95 -6.82 5.59
CA LYS A 90 -4.56 -6.53 5.18
C LYS A 90 -4.24 -7.18 3.84
N GLN A 91 -4.63 -8.43 3.64
CA GLN A 91 -4.42 -9.12 2.36
C GLN A 91 -5.16 -8.43 1.22
N ILE A 92 -6.42 -8.04 1.44
CA ILE A 92 -7.23 -7.30 0.46
C ILE A 92 -6.56 -5.96 0.14
N TYR A 93 -6.11 -5.21 1.15
CA TYR A 93 -5.44 -3.92 0.95
C TYR A 93 -4.24 -4.01 0.00
N ILE A 94 -3.41 -5.04 0.18
CA ILE A 94 -2.23 -5.28 -0.65
C ILE A 94 -2.63 -5.77 -2.04
N LYS A 95 -3.56 -6.74 -2.14
CA LYS A 95 -3.98 -7.35 -3.41
C LYS A 95 -4.76 -6.39 -4.31
N GLU A 96 -5.65 -5.61 -3.73
CA GLU A 96 -6.47 -4.62 -4.44
C GLU A 96 -5.71 -3.31 -4.68
N GLY A 97 -4.46 -3.21 -4.23
CA GLY A 97 -3.63 -2.02 -4.45
C GLY A 97 -4.25 -0.76 -3.84
N LEU A 98 -4.91 -0.86 -2.68
CA LEU A 98 -5.53 0.28 -1.98
C LEU A 98 -4.50 1.27 -1.41
N GLN A 99 -3.21 1.03 -1.64
CA GLN A 99 -2.16 1.97 -1.35
C GLN A 99 -2.29 3.24 -2.20
N PRO A 100 -1.94 4.42 -1.64
CA PRO A 100 -1.96 5.65 -2.41
C PRO A 100 -1.12 5.49 -3.70
N PRO A 101 -1.66 5.89 -4.86
CA PRO A 101 -0.92 5.81 -6.12
C PRO A 101 0.28 6.77 -6.11
N SER A 102 1.24 6.51 -6.99
CA SER A 102 2.35 7.44 -7.19
C SER A 102 1.83 8.77 -7.76
N ILE A 103 2.55 9.86 -7.48
CA ILE A 103 2.20 11.19 -8.01
C ILE A 103 2.17 11.20 -9.54
N GLU A 104 3.03 10.41 -10.18
CA GLU A 104 3.04 10.23 -11.63
C GLU A 104 1.77 9.55 -12.14
N ALA A 105 1.30 8.50 -11.46
CA ALA A 105 0.05 7.83 -11.82
C ALA A 105 -1.15 8.78 -11.70
N VAL A 106 -1.18 9.63 -10.67
CA VAL A 106 -2.21 10.66 -10.51
C VAL A 106 -2.18 11.66 -11.67
N LYS A 107 -0.99 12.17 -12.04
CA LYS A 107 -0.84 13.10 -13.16
C LYS A 107 -1.33 12.48 -14.47
N THR A 108 -0.94 11.25 -14.75
CA THR A 108 -1.34 10.52 -15.96
C THR A 108 -2.85 10.27 -16.00
N ALA A 109 -3.46 9.88 -14.87
CA ALA A 109 -4.90 9.70 -14.78
C ALA A 109 -5.64 11.02 -15.03
N TYR A 110 -5.16 12.12 -14.45
CA TYR A 110 -5.74 13.45 -14.65
C TYR A 110 -5.66 13.92 -16.10
N THR A 111 -4.48 13.82 -16.74
CA THR A 111 -4.31 14.26 -18.13
C THR A 111 -5.16 13.43 -19.10
N SER A 112 -5.25 12.12 -18.87
CA SER A 112 -6.09 11.20 -19.64
C SER A 112 -7.58 11.52 -19.47
N LEU A 113 -8.04 11.74 -18.23
CA LEU A 113 -9.43 12.10 -17.98
C LEU A 113 -9.77 13.46 -18.60
N TRP A 114 -8.88 14.44 -18.46
CA TRP A 114 -9.10 15.79 -18.97
C TRP A 114 -9.09 15.88 -20.51
N SER A 115 -8.37 14.99 -21.20
CA SER A 115 -8.45 14.91 -22.66
C SER A 115 -9.75 14.25 -23.13
N GLN A 116 -10.23 13.24 -22.41
CA GLN A 116 -11.50 12.56 -22.72
C GLN A 116 -12.72 13.45 -22.47
N VAL A 117 -12.77 14.16 -21.33
CA VAL A 117 -13.89 15.04 -20.98
C VAL A 117 -14.03 16.22 -21.95
N ARG A 118 -12.92 16.72 -22.51
CA ARG A 118 -12.95 17.77 -23.53
C ARG A 118 -13.48 17.30 -24.89
N ASN A 119 -13.62 15.99 -25.11
CA ASN A 119 -14.20 15.46 -26.33
C ASN A 119 -15.75 15.47 -26.24
N PRO A 120 -16.45 16.25 -27.08
CA PRO A 120 -17.92 16.32 -27.03
C PRO A 120 -18.60 15.00 -27.38
N ALA A 121 -17.92 14.09 -28.09
CA ALA A 121 -18.46 12.78 -28.42
C ALA A 121 -18.59 11.85 -27.20
N LEU A 122 -17.90 12.14 -26.09
CA LEU A 122 -17.89 11.31 -24.89
C LEU A 122 -19.30 11.13 -24.32
N VAL A 123 -20.09 12.20 -24.22
CA VAL A 123 -21.45 12.13 -23.66
C VAL A 123 -22.35 11.26 -24.54
N GLY A 124 -22.31 11.47 -25.86
CA GLY A 124 -23.07 10.66 -26.81
C GLY A 124 -22.69 9.18 -26.76
N ASN A 125 -21.40 8.88 -26.59
CA ASN A 125 -20.90 7.51 -26.50
C ASN A 125 -21.31 6.84 -25.18
N LEU A 126 -21.25 7.54 -24.04
CA LEU A 126 -21.66 7.03 -22.73
C LEU A 126 -23.16 6.74 -22.64
N VAL A 127 -23.98 7.55 -23.32
CA VAL A 127 -25.42 7.31 -23.39
C VAL A 127 -25.71 6.07 -24.26
N LYS A 128 -25.05 5.97 -25.42
CA LYS A 128 -25.22 4.82 -26.34
C LYS A 128 -24.69 3.52 -25.74
N SER A 129 -23.59 3.56 -24.98
CA SER A 129 -23.02 2.38 -24.32
C SER A 129 -23.77 1.98 -23.04
N GLY A 130 -24.67 2.84 -22.54
CA GLY A 130 -25.37 2.62 -21.26
C GLY A 130 -24.47 2.79 -20.03
N GLU A 131 -23.23 3.27 -20.19
CA GLU A 131 -22.25 3.39 -19.10
C GLU A 131 -22.44 4.64 -18.24
N ILE A 132 -23.33 5.55 -18.64
CA ILE A 132 -23.62 6.78 -17.88
C ILE A 132 -24.00 6.50 -16.42
N GLY A 133 -24.72 5.40 -16.15
CA GLY A 133 -25.06 4.99 -14.79
C GLY A 133 -23.83 4.61 -13.96
N ARG A 134 -22.86 3.90 -14.56
CA ARG A 134 -21.59 3.54 -13.90
C ARG A 134 -20.77 4.79 -13.56
N VAL A 135 -20.71 5.76 -14.48
CA VAL A 135 -20.04 7.05 -14.23
C VAL A 135 -20.71 7.79 -13.08
N GLY A 136 -22.05 7.79 -13.01
CA GLY A 136 -22.79 8.38 -11.90
C GLY A 136 -22.49 7.70 -10.56
N VAL A 137 -22.47 6.37 -10.51
CA VAL A 137 -22.12 5.60 -9.31
C VAL A 137 -20.69 5.89 -8.85
N TYR A 138 -19.73 5.96 -9.77
CA TYR A 138 -18.36 6.34 -9.42
C TYR A 138 -18.25 7.80 -8.95
N GLY A 139 -19.04 8.71 -9.51
CA GLY A 139 -19.15 10.08 -9.03
C GLY A 139 -19.66 10.15 -7.58
N LEU A 140 -20.69 9.37 -7.25
CA LEU A 140 -21.20 9.25 -5.88
C LEU A 140 -20.16 8.62 -4.94
N GLN A 141 -19.43 7.61 -5.39
CA GLN A 141 -18.34 7.00 -4.62
C GLN A 141 -17.23 8.02 -4.32
N ALA A 142 -16.81 8.80 -5.33
CA ALA A 142 -15.82 9.86 -5.14
C ALA A 142 -16.32 10.94 -4.17
N TYR A 143 -17.59 11.33 -4.25
CA TYR A 143 -18.22 12.25 -3.31
C TYR A 143 -18.22 11.69 -1.86
N GLY A 144 -18.51 10.40 -1.71
CA GLY A 144 -18.43 9.71 -0.43
C GLY A 144 -17.02 9.75 0.18
N ILE A 145 -16.00 9.43 -0.62
CA ILE A 145 -14.59 9.48 -0.18
C ILE A 145 -14.20 10.92 0.21
N TYR A 146 -14.64 11.93 -0.55
CA TYR A 146 -14.42 13.33 -0.22
C TYR A 146 -15.02 13.70 1.15
N LYS A 147 -16.25 13.27 1.45
CA LYS A 147 -16.89 13.51 2.75
C LYS A 147 -16.22 12.77 3.90
N ILE A 148 -15.69 11.57 3.67
CA ILE A 148 -14.84 10.88 4.67
C ILE A 148 -13.59 11.72 4.97
N GLY A 149 -12.95 12.28 3.93
CA GLY A 149 -11.84 13.22 4.09
C GLY A 149 -12.21 14.45 4.92
N GLU A 150 -13.39 15.02 4.68
CA GLU A 150 -13.92 16.15 5.46
C GLU A 150 -14.12 15.77 6.95
N ILE A 151 -14.69 14.59 7.23
CA ILE A 151 -14.87 14.06 8.60
C ILE A 151 -13.53 13.94 9.32
N ILE A 152 -12.51 13.40 8.65
CA ILE A 152 -11.16 13.27 9.20
C ILE A 152 -10.53 14.64 9.42
N GLY A 153 -10.63 15.54 8.44
CA GLY A 153 -10.06 16.90 8.50
C GLY A 153 -10.67 17.75 9.62
N ARG A 154 -11.99 17.67 9.81
CA ARG A 154 -12.70 18.38 10.89
C ARG A 154 -12.69 17.62 12.23
N ARG A 155 -12.22 16.36 12.24
CA ARG A 155 -12.18 15.46 13.42
C ARG A 155 -13.53 15.33 14.14
N SER A 156 -14.63 15.42 13.39
CA SER A 156 -16.01 15.33 13.89
C SER A 156 -16.87 14.50 12.95
N LEU A 157 -17.60 13.53 13.50
CA LEU A 157 -18.49 12.69 12.70
C LEU A 157 -19.72 13.48 12.20
N VAL A 158 -20.24 14.41 13.01
CA VAL A 158 -21.43 15.19 12.72
C VAL A 158 -21.12 16.67 12.84
N GLY A 159 -21.32 17.42 11.74
CA GLY A 159 -21.18 18.88 11.70
C GLY A 159 -19.81 19.43 12.11
N TYR A 160 -19.72 20.76 12.14
CA TYR A 160 -18.64 21.48 12.80
C TYR A 160 -19.03 21.71 14.26
N LYS A 161 -18.06 21.61 15.17
CA LYS A 161 -18.24 22.05 16.55
C LYS A 161 -18.17 23.57 16.55
N LEU A 162 -19.24 24.22 17.00
CA LEU A 162 -19.37 25.69 17.03
C LEU A 162 -19.14 26.24 18.45
N ASP A 163 -18.42 25.48 19.28
CA ASP A 163 -18.10 25.83 20.67
C ASP A 163 -16.91 26.79 20.74
#